data_AF-A0A2U9PE66-F1
#
_entry.id   AF-A0A2U9PE66-F1
#
_cell.length_a   1.000
_cell.length_b   1.000
_cell.length_c   1.000
_cell.angle_alpha   90.00
_cell.angle_beta   90.00
_cell.angle_gamma   90.00
#
_symmetry.space_group_name_H-M   'P 1'
#
loop_
_entity.id
_entity.type
_entity.pdbx_description
1 polymer ?
#
loop_
_entity_poly.entity_id
_entity_poly.type
_entity_poly.pdbx_seq_one_letter_code
_entity_poly.pdbx_strand_id
1 'polypeptide(L)'
;MHSHRSFENPPALPHEEVVETLERALRDRSAEGEAATVLVGTALHDDDAEFVEHWCMQVGTRAVPGSPLLGLAGLCLGHTARRFGRLSDEALALVKSLAARAEADATDVDGRALDGYDDARSFLHLW
;
A
#
# COMPACT_ATOMS: atom_id res chain seq x y z
N MET A 1 24.24 -1.25 -15.86
CA MET A 1 23.37 -0.06 -15.93
C MET A 1 22.98 0.29 -14.51
N HIS A 2 23.58 1.33 -13.93
CA HIS A 2 23.11 1.84 -12.64
C HIS A 2 21.88 2.69 -12.92
N SER A 3 20.69 2.17 -12.67
CA SER A 3 19.48 2.97 -12.66
C SER A 3 19.69 4.08 -11.63
N HIS A 4 19.68 5.34 -12.06
CA HIS A 4 19.75 6.46 -11.15
C HIS A 4 18.52 6.41 -10.25
N ARG A 5 18.72 6.21 -8.94
CA ARG A 5 17.66 6.36 -7.95
C ARG A 5 17.30 7.85 -7.90
N SER A 6 16.18 8.23 -8.50
CA SER A 6 15.57 9.54 -8.31
C SER A 6 14.71 9.53 -7.05
N PHE A 7 14.65 10.66 -6.35
CA PHE A 7 13.66 10.90 -5.31
C PHE A 7 12.50 11.68 -5.94
N GLU A 8 11.28 11.22 -5.67
CA GLU A 8 10.04 11.91 -6.03
C GLU A 8 9.17 11.97 -4.78
N ASN A 9 8.63 13.15 -4.48
CA ASN A 9 7.62 13.30 -3.42
C ASN A 9 6.25 13.16 -4.07
N PRO A 10 5.49 12.08 -3.82
CA PRO A 10 4.22 11.86 -4.48
C PRO A 10 3.22 12.97 -4.11
N PRO A 11 2.45 13.49 -5.07
CA PRO A 11 1.50 14.56 -4.81
C PRO A 11 0.32 14.05 -3.97
N ALA A 12 -0.28 14.93 -3.19
CA ALA A 12 -1.64 14.73 -2.70
C ALA A 12 -2.61 15.07 -3.84
N LEU A 13 -3.53 14.16 -4.13
CA LEU A 13 -4.56 14.34 -5.17
C LEU A 13 -5.96 14.38 -4.53
N PRO A 14 -6.94 15.02 -5.17
CA PRO A 14 -8.34 14.91 -4.77
C PRO A 14 -8.80 13.45 -4.74
N HIS A 15 -9.69 13.10 -3.80
CA HIS A 15 -10.20 11.74 -3.64
C HIS A 15 -10.78 11.15 -4.93
N GLU A 16 -11.44 11.95 -5.76
CA GLU A 16 -12.01 11.50 -7.04
C GLU A 16 -10.93 11.00 -8.01
N GLU A 17 -9.80 11.72 -8.11
CA GLU A 17 -8.67 11.33 -8.96
C GLU A 17 -7.98 10.08 -8.40
N VAL A 18 -7.85 9.98 -7.07
CA VAL A 18 -7.31 8.78 -6.40
C VAL A 18 -8.16 7.56 -6.75
N VAL A 19 -9.48 7.66 -6.57
CA VAL A 19 -10.44 6.58 -6.83
C VAL A 19 -10.34 6.16 -8.30
N GLU A 20 -10.38 7.10 -9.24
CA GLU A 20 -10.31 6.81 -10.67
C GLU A 20 -9.02 6.04 -11.03
N THR A 21 -7.86 6.54 -10.58
CA THR A 21 -6.57 5.96 -10.91
C THR A 21 -6.40 4.57 -10.31
N LEU A 22 -6.79 4.36 -9.04
CA LEU A 22 -6.68 3.06 -8.38
C LEU A 22 -7.64 2.04 -9.00
N GLU A 23 -8.89 2.42 -9.26
CA GLU A 23 -9.86 1.54 -9.93
C GLU A 23 -9.41 1.16 -11.34
N ARG A 24 -8.80 2.08 -12.09
CA ARG A 24 -8.24 1.78 -13.42
C ARG A 24 -7.12 0.75 -13.31
N ALA A 25 -6.19 0.90 -12.37
CA ALA A 25 -5.09 -0.05 -12.20
C ALA A 25 -5.53 -1.44 -11.76
N LEU A 26 -6.64 -1.56 -11.03
CA LEU A 26 -7.24 -2.84 -10.69
C LEU A 26 -7.85 -3.58 -11.91
N ARG A 27 -8.10 -2.87 -13.01
CA ARG A 27 -8.62 -3.44 -14.27
C ARG A 27 -7.56 -3.56 -15.35
N ASP A 28 -6.56 -2.68 -15.35
CA ASP A 28 -5.53 -2.57 -16.37
C ASP A 28 -4.15 -2.39 -15.74
N ARG A 29 -3.29 -3.39 -15.93
CA ARG A 29 -1.92 -3.40 -15.39
C ARG A 29 -1.04 -2.29 -15.95
N SER A 30 -1.38 -1.72 -17.11
CA SER A 30 -0.62 -0.60 -17.67
C SER A 30 -0.65 0.65 -16.78
N ALA A 31 -1.66 0.76 -15.90
CA ALA A 31 -1.81 1.86 -14.95
C ALA A 31 -1.18 1.60 -13.57
N GLU A 32 -0.54 0.45 -13.33
CA GLU A 32 0.06 0.11 -12.02
C GLU A 32 1.13 1.11 -11.57
N GLY A 33 1.91 1.66 -12.51
CA GLY A 33 2.95 2.64 -12.18
C GLY A 33 2.37 3.96 -11.66
N GLU A 34 1.31 4.47 -12.28
CA GLU A 34 0.63 5.68 -11.83
C GLU A 34 -0.10 5.44 -10.49
N ALA A 35 -0.81 4.32 -10.38
CA ALA A 35 -1.48 3.93 -9.14
C ALA A 35 -0.51 3.75 -7.96
N ALA A 36 0.73 3.30 -8.21
CA ALA A 36 1.74 3.22 -7.16
C ALA A 36 2.07 4.61 -6.59
N THR A 37 2.29 5.60 -7.44
CA THR A 37 2.55 6.98 -7.02
C THR A 37 1.35 7.55 -6.26
N VAL A 38 0.13 7.36 -6.78
CA VAL A 38 -1.10 7.84 -6.15
C VAL A 38 -1.32 7.20 -4.79
N LEU A 39 -1.18 5.87 -4.67
CA LEU A 39 -1.39 5.16 -3.41
C LEU A 39 -0.43 5.64 -2.31
N VAL A 40 0.84 5.85 -2.64
CA VAL A 40 1.83 6.38 -1.69
C VAL A 40 1.50 7.83 -1.33
N GLY A 41 1.14 8.67 -2.31
CA GLY A 41 0.74 10.07 -2.06
C GLY A 41 -0.43 10.17 -1.10
N THR A 42 -1.46 9.35 -1.31
CA THR A 42 -2.61 9.23 -0.40
C THR A 42 -2.16 8.79 0.99
N ALA A 43 -1.36 7.71 1.09
CA ALA A 43 -0.91 7.20 2.37
C ALA A 43 -0.01 8.17 3.16
N LEU A 44 0.71 9.06 2.49
CA LEU A 44 1.59 10.04 3.14
C LEU A 44 0.90 11.35 3.50
N HIS A 45 -0.04 11.83 2.68
CA HIS A 45 -0.52 13.21 2.76
C HIS A 45 -2.02 13.36 3.03
N ASP A 46 -2.83 12.33 2.80
CA ASP A 46 -4.26 12.42 3.03
C ASP A 46 -4.57 12.30 4.53
N ASP A 47 -5.38 13.21 5.07
CA ASP A 47 -5.73 13.25 6.49
C ASP A 47 -6.97 12.42 6.83
N ASP A 48 -7.69 11.92 5.82
CA ASP A 48 -8.81 11.00 6.00
C ASP A 48 -8.30 9.56 6.17
N ALA A 49 -8.09 9.17 7.42
CA ALA A 49 -7.60 7.85 7.77
C ALA A 49 -8.49 6.70 7.23
N GLU A 50 -9.81 6.89 7.19
CA GLU A 50 -10.74 5.86 6.71
C GLU A 50 -10.64 5.71 5.19
N PHE A 51 -10.51 6.82 4.47
CA PHE A 51 -10.28 6.81 3.03
C PHE A 51 -8.94 6.13 2.67
N VAL A 52 -7.87 6.48 3.37
CA VAL A 52 -6.53 5.88 3.15
C VAL A 52 -6.58 4.37 3.38
N GLU A 53 -7.10 3.94 4.53
CA GLU A 53 -7.18 2.53 4.88
C GLU A 53 -8.05 1.77 3.87
N HIS A 54 -9.22 2.31 3.51
CA HIS A 54 -10.12 1.72 2.53
C HIS A 54 -9.42 1.44 1.21
N TRP A 55 -8.72 2.41 0.63
CA TRP A 55 -8.07 2.24 -0.66
C TRP A 55 -6.85 1.33 -0.61
N CYS A 56 -6.07 1.36 0.47
CA CYS A 56 -5.01 0.38 0.67
C CYS A 56 -5.59 -1.05 0.75
N MET A 57 -6.72 -1.23 1.43
CA MET A 57 -7.42 -2.52 1.48
C MET A 57 -7.96 -2.96 0.13
N GLN A 58 -8.61 -2.06 -0.63
CA GLN A 58 -9.11 -2.37 -1.97
C GLN A 58 -7.98 -2.86 -2.87
N VAL A 59 -6.85 -2.14 -2.88
CA VAL A 59 -5.68 -2.51 -3.67
C VAL A 59 -5.08 -3.83 -3.19
N GLY A 60 -4.80 -3.97 -1.90
CA GLY A 60 -4.18 -5.17 -1.32
C GLY A 60 -5.01 -6.44 -1.45
N THR A 61 -6.33 -6.31 -1.61
CA THR A 61 -7.25 -7.44 -1.78
C THR A 61 -7.52 -7.77 -3.26
N ARG A 62 -7.63 -6.76 -4.13
CA ARG A 62 -8.10 -6.93 -5.51
C ARG A 62 -6.99 -6.97 -6.56
N ALA A 63 -5.79 -6.48 -6.25
CA ALA A 63 -4.68 -6.57 -7.19
C ALA A 63 -4.30 -8.04 -7.44
N VAL A 64 -3.94 -8.34 -8.69
CA VAL A 64 -3.60 -9.70 -9.11
C VAL A 64 -2.26 -10.16 -8.50
N PRO A 65 -2.05 -11.47 -8.28
CA PRO A 65 -0.76 -12.03 -7.88
C PRO A 65 0.40 -11.52 -8.74
N GLY A 66 1.51 -11.15 -8.10
CA GLY A 66 2.68 -10.56 -8.76
C GLY A 66 2.51 -9.11 -9.21
N SER A 67 1.42 -8.44 -8.82
CA SER A 67 1.29 -6.99 -8.98
C SER A 67 2.17 -6.28 -7.96
N PRO A 68 2.97 -5.27 -8.35
CA PRO A 68 3.75 -4.46 -7.42
C PRO A 68 2.85 -3.65 -6.46
N LEU A 69 1.56 -3.54 -6.73
CA LEU A 69 0.62 -2.85 -5.86
C LEU A 69 0.32 -3.63 -4.57
N LEU A 70 0.50 -4.96 -4.55
CA LEU A 70 0.26 -5.77 -3.35
C LEU A 70 1.25 -5.44 -2.22
N GLY A 71 2.56 -5.48 -2.53
CA GLY A 71 3.60 -5.11 -1.57
C GLY A 71 3.47 -3.65 -1.12
N LEU A 72 3.09 -2.77 -2.05
CA LEU A 72 2.90 -1.36 -1.77
C LEU A 72 1.68 -1.08 -0.90
N ALA A 73 0.58 -1.80 -1.08
CA ALA A 73 -0.59 -1.69 -0.19
C ALA A 73 -0.24 -2.09 1.25
N GLY A 74 0.54 -3.16 1.42
CA GLY A 74 1.07 -3.55 2.74
C GLY A 74 1.91 -2.45 3.38
N LEU A 75 2.85 -1.88 2.61
CA LEU A 75 3.67 -0.74 3.08
C LEU A 75 2.83 0.49 3.44
N CYS A 76 1.85 0.84 2.61
CA CYS A 76 0.99 1.98 2.85
C CYS A 76 0.12 1.79 4.10
N LEU A 77 -0.39 0.58 4.38
CA LEU A 77 -1.06 0.29 5.65
C LEU A 77 -0.12 0.40 6.86
N GLY A 78 1.16 0.04 6.71
CA GLY A 78 2.19 0.34 7.71
C GLY A 78 2.33 1.84 7.98
N HIS A 79 2.35 2.66 6.92
CA HIS A 79 2.33 4.12 7.05
C HIS A 79 1.03 4.65 7.68
N THR A 80 -0.12 4.09 7.35
CA THR A 80 -1.41 4.41 7.99
C THR A 80 -1.33 4.13 9.50
N ALA A 81 -0.83 2.96 9.90
CA ALA A 81 -0.61 2.63 11.31
C ALA A 81 0.32 3.62 12.00
N ARG A 82 1.43 4.00 11.33
CA ARG A 82 2.39 4.98 11.84
C ARG A 82 1.80 6.38 12.00
N ARG A 83 1.02 6.86 11.01
CA ARG A 83 0.46 8.21 10.99
C ARG A 83 -0.71 8.36 11.95
N PHE A 84 -1.61 7.38 11.97
CA PHE A 84 -2.88 7.48 12.69
C PHE A 84 -2.93 6.67 13.99
N GLY A 85 -1.93 5.83 14.27
CA GLY A 85 -1.84 5.03 15.50
C GLY A 85 -2.90 3.94 15.61
N ARG A 86 -3.58 3.60 14.51
CA ARG A 86 -4.63 2.57 14.46
C ARG A 86 -4.73 1.96 13.06
N LEU A 87 -5.22 0.73 13.02
CA LEU A 87 -5.76 0.06 11.84
C LEU A 87 -7.03 -0.69 12.26
N SER A 88 -7.97 -0.92 11.34
CA SER A 88 -9.02 -1.92 11.56
C SER A 88 -8.44 -3.33 11.69
N ASP A 89 -9.22 -4.24 12.28
CA ASP A 89 -8.84 -5.65 12.41
C ASP A 89 -8.67 -6.30 11.02
N GLU A 90 -9.51 -5.92 10.05
CA GLU A 90 -9.44 -6.37 8.66
C GLU A 90 -8.16 -5.87 7.97
N ALA A 91 -7.81 -4.59 8.15
CA ALA A 91 -6.58 -4.04 7.60
C ALA A 91 -5.34 -4.72 8.22
N LEU A 92 -5.35 -4.95 9.54
CA LEU A 92 -4.25 -5.67 10.21
C LEU A 92 -4.12 -7.12 9.72
N ALA A 93 -5.25 -7.81 9.53
CA ALA A 93 -5.25 -9.16 8.97
C ALA A 93 -4.70 -9.18 7.53
N LEU A 94 -5.05 -8.17 6.72
CA LEU A 94 -4.53 -8.03 5.36
C LEU A 94 -3.01 -7.79 5.35
N VAL A 95 -2.49 -6.90 6.19
CA VAL A 95 -1.03 -6.65 6.30
C VAL A 95 -0.28 -7.94 6.65
N LYS A 96 -0.77 -8.70 7.65
CA LYS A 96 -0.20 -10.00 8.02
C LYS A 96 -0.23 -11.01 6.87
N SER A 97 -1.34 -11.05 6.14
CA SER A 97 -1.51 -11.95 4.99
C SER A 97 -0.55 -11.61 3.85
N LEU A 98 -0.39 -10.33 3.52
CA LEU A 98 0.54 -9.85 2.49
C LEU A 98 2.00 -10.12 2.89
N ALA A 99 2.35 -9.91 4.15
CA ALA A 99 3.69 -10.22 4.67
C ALA A 99 3.99 -11.73 4.57
N ALA A 100 3.05 -12.59 4.99
CA ALA A 100 3.21 -14.03 4.88
C ALA A 100 3.36 -14.49 3.42
N ARG A 101 2.62 -13.88 2.48
CA ARG A 101 2.77 -14.14 1.04
C ARG A 101 4.14 -13.71 0.52
N ALA A 102 4.65 -12.56 0.96
CA ALA A 102 5.98 -12.07 0.58
C ALA A 102 7.12 -12.94 1.12
N GLU A 103 6.98 -13.47 2.34
CA GLU A 103 7.90 -14.47 2.91
C GLU A 103 7.90 -15.78 2.11
N ALA A 104 6.73 -16.22 1.66
CA ALA A 104 6.58 -17.47 0.93
C ALA A 104 7.05 -17.38 -0.53
N ASP A 105 6.71 -16.28 -1.22
CA ASP A 105 7.02 -16.07 -2.64
C ASP A 105 7.12 -14.58 -2.99
N ALA A 106 8.36 -14.10 -3.14
CA ALA A 106 8.65 -12.72 -3.53
C ALA A 106 8.20 -12.36 -4.97
N THR A 107 7.80 -13.34 -5.79
CA THR A 107 7.20 -13.11 -7.11
C THR A 107 5.68 -12.92 -7.05
N ASP A 108 5.03 -13.32 -5.94
CA ASP A 108 3.62 -13.04 -5.66
C ASP A 108 3.44 -11.67 -4.99
N VAL A 109 4.14 -11.44 -3.86
CA VAL A 109 4.14 -10.17 -3.14
C VAL A 109 5.58 -9.79 -2.80
N ASP A 110 5.99 -8.57 -3.14
CA ASP A 110 7.37 -8.15 -2.84
C ASP A 110 7.58 -7.76 -1.37
N GLY A 111 8.86 -7.62 -0.99
CA GLY A 111 9.28 -7.40 0.39
C GLY A 111 8.75 -6.13 1.07
N ARG A 112 8.16 -5.17 0.34
CA ARG A 112 7.54 -3.98 0.94
C ARG A 112 6.39 -4.33 1.88
N ALA A 113 5.74 -5.48 1.68
CA ALA A 113 4.73 -5.98 2.60
C ALA A 113 5.31 -6.32 3.98
N LEU A 114 6.57 -6.80 4.04
CA LEU A 114 7.26 -7.10 5.30
C LEU A 114 7.55 -5.81 6.07
N ASP A 115 8.10 -4.81 5.38
CA ASP A 115 8.35 -3.49 5.96
C ASP A 115 7.06 -2.86 6.50
N GLY A 116 5.96 -2.97 5.74
CA GLY A 116 4.65 -2.50 6.20
C GLY A 116 4.13 -3.22 7.44
N TYR A 117 4.37 -4.53 7.55
CA TYR A 117 4.00 -5.28 8.75
C TYR A 117 4.87 -4.93 9.95
N ASP A 118 6.16 -4.72 9.76
CA ASP A 118 7.06 -4.27 10.83
C ASP A 118 6.69 -2.88 11.34
N ASP A 119 6.30 -1.96 10.46
CA ASP A 119 5.71 -0.66 10.83
C ASP A 119 4.43 -0.86 11.66
N ALA A 120 3.49 -1.68 11.18
CA ALA A 120 2.23 -1.94 11.89
C ALA A 120 2.49 -2.52 13.30
N ARG A 121 3.40 -3.49 13.44
CA ARG A 121 3.75 -4.06 14.75
C ARG A 121 4.38 -3.03 15.68
N SER A 122 5.27 -2.20 15.15
CA SER A 122 6.01 -1.20 15.91
C SER A 122 5.09 -0.08 16.42
N PHE A 123 4.25 0.46 15.54
CA PHE A 123 3.40 1.62 15.84
C PHE A 123 2.06 1.25 16.49
N LEU A 124 1.61 -0.01 16.39
CA LEU A 124 0.43 -0.51 17.10
C LEU A 124 0.79 -1.32 18.36
N HIS A 125 2.07 -1.44 18.70
CA HIS A 125 2.57 -2.14 19.90
C HIS A 125 2.10 -3.59 20.03
N LEU A 126 2.20 -4.38 18.95
CA LEU A 126 1.67 -5.75 18.85
C LEU A 126 2.67 -6.85 19.30
N TRP A 127 3.61 -6.54 20.20
CA TRP A 127 4.65 -7.45 20.69
C TRP A 127 4.29 -8.09 22.03
#